data_AF-A0A5M8PVL7-F1
#
_entry.id   AF-A0A5M8PVL7-F1
#
_cell.length_a   1.000
_cell.length_b   1.000
_cell.length_c   1.000
_cell.angle_alpha   90.00
_cell.angle_beta   90.00
_cell.angle_gamma   90.00
#
_symmetry.space_group_name_H-M   'P 1'
#
loop_
_entity.id
_entity.type
_entity.pdbx_description
1 polymer ?
#
loop_
_entity_poly.entity_id
_entity_poly.type
_entity_poly.pdbx_seq_one_letter_code
_entity_poly.pdbx_strand_id
1 'polypeptide(L)'
;MPQLVREGLIAKYCPSPLAAEIKSSHANRDCLVRPYLGKRRHGGAERRSRFQASSLRNLPLHVDQMEQLGLDIETYAKLMAEALAMMHWYGEMDASDVKFVLAPPRSTAPSAKIHSAVLGEHAMWLLDFDCCRQMFMDERGVDQAVAAFFRNDSFFPRPSTRACPDQALWEIFRAKYRQASCMVGGDSTRMRLPRILVEKIEGTQWKRVENTGPLAMVEVGNETRVGLDGEHLVRQMLEPLNWIEVSTWHGMVD
;
A
#
# COMPACT_ATOMS: atom_id res chain seq x y z
N MET A 1 9.02 -11.06 9.40
CA MET A 1 10.17 -11.51 8.59
C MET A 1 11.08 -12.44 9.38
N PRO A 2 11.78 -13.42 8.75
CA PRO A 2 12.74 -14.31 9.42
C PRO A 2 13.92 -13.56 10.06
N GLN A 3 14.59 -14.16 11.04
CA GLN A 3 15.66 -13.51 11.81
C GLN A 3 16.79 -12.95 10.94
N LEU A 4 17.34 -13.76 10.02
CA LEU A 4 18.43 -13.31 9.14
C LEU A 4 18.05 -12.09 8.29
N VAL A 5 16.81 -12.07 7.80
CA VAL A 5 16.25 -10.93 7.05
C VAL A 5 16.14 -9.70 7.95
N ARG A 6 15.60 -9.85 9.17
CA ARG A 6 15.49 -8.76 10.15
C ARG A 6 16.86 -8.16 10.46
N GLU A 7 17.86 -8.99 10.73
CA GLU A 7 19.20 -8.54 11.06
C GLU A 7 19.90 -7.83 9.89
N GLY A 8 19.70 -8.31 8.66
CA GLY A 8 20.20 -7.65 7.44
C GLY A 8 19.58 -6.28 7.22
N LEU A 9 18.26 -6.16 7.40
CA LEU A 9 17.54 -4.88 7.32
C LEU A 9 17.98 -3.90 8.41
N ILE A 10 18.17 -4.38 9.65
CA ILE A 10 18.71 -3.59 10.76
C ILE A 10 20.11 -3.09 10.39
N ALA A 11 21.01 -3.96 9.94
CA ALA A 11 22.38 -3.58 9.60
C ALA A 11 22.46 -2.52 8.50
N LYS A 12 21.54 -2.57 7.52
CA LYS A 12 21.54 -1.64 6.38
C LYS A 12 20.89 -0.30 6.70
N TYR A 13 19.82 -0.29 7.50
CA TYR A 13 19.00 0.91 7.67
C TYR A 13 18.99 1.49 9.09
N CYS A 14 19.27 0.71 10.14
CA CYS A 14 19.30 1.22 11.53
C CYS A 14 20.63 1.90 11.86
N PRO A 15 20.63 3.07 12.51
CA PRO A 15 21.83 3.65 13.11
C PRO A 15 22.45 2.70 14.14
N SER A 16 23.79 2.61 14.17
CA SER A 16 24.55 1.71 15.05
C SER A 16 24.12 1.73 16.53
N PRO A 17 23.85 2.89 17.17
CA PRO A 17 23.43 2.93 18.57
C PRO A 17 22.07 2.25 18.83
N LEU A 18 21.16 2.28 17.86
CA LEU A 18 19.81 1.74 17.99
C LEU A 18 19.73 0.26 17.55
N ALA A 19 20.70 -0.21 16.75
CA ALA A 19 20.66 -1.55 16.20
C ALA A 19 20.69 -2.64 17.28
N ALA A 20 21.49 -2.46 18.34
CA ALA A 20 21.57 -3.42 19.44
C ALA A 20 20.26 -3.48 20.24
N GLU A 21 19.66 -2.32 20.53
CA GLU A 21 18.38 -2.20 21.23
C GLU A 21 17.22 -2.81 20.42
N ILE A 22 17.17 -2.51 19.12
CA ILE A 22 16.15 -3.07 18.23
C ILE A 22 16.28 -4.60 18.16
N LYS A 23 17.50 -5.15 18.12
CA LYS A 23 17.76 -6.59 18.09
C LYS A 23 17.35 -7.29 19.39
N SER A 24 17.56 -6.67 20.55
CA SER A 24 17.27 -7.28 21.85
C SER A 24 15.79 -7.17 22.25
N SER A 25 15.04 -6.24 21.66
CA SER A 25 13.62 -6.04 21.96
C SER A 25 12.73 -7.18 21.45
N HIS A 26 11.92 -7.77 22.34
CA HIS A 26 10.94 -8.80 22.00
C HIS A 26 9.88 -8.27 21.00
N ALA A 27 9.48 -7.00 21.11
CA ALA A 27 8.51 -6.38 20.21
C ALA A 27 9.00 -6.28 18.75
N ASN A 28 10.31 -6.43 18.52
CA ASN A 28 10.95 -6.41 17.21
C ASN A 28 11.23 -7.82 16.66
N ARG A 29 10.69 -8.87 17.30
CA ARG A 29 10.62 -10.21 16.69
C ARG A 29 9.71 -10.21 15.47
N ASP A 30 8.63 -9.44 15.54
CA ASP A 30 7.74 -9.21 14.41
C ASP A 30 8.30 -8.09 13.54
N CYS A 31 8.38 -8.37 12.24
CA CYS A 31 8.89 -7.42 11.28
C CYS A 31 7.97 -7.40 10.07
N LEU A 32 7.33 -6.24 9.88
CA LEU A 32 6.41 -5.94 8.80
C LEU A 32 6.98 -4.78 8.01
N VAL A 33 7.31 -5.04 6.76
CA VAL A 33 7.85 -4.04 5.84
C VAL A 33 6.68 -3.30 5.22
N ARG A 34 6.67 -1.98 5.26
CA ARG A 34 5.67 -1.13 4.59
C ARG A 34 6.23 -0.62 3.25
N PRO A 35 5.79 -1.19 2.10
CA PRO A 35 6.27 -0.78 0.78
C PRO A 35 5.56 0.51 0.33
N TYR A 36 6.22 1.65 0.44
CA TYR A 36 5.72 2.94 -0.01
C TYR A 36 6.15 3.22 -1.46
N LEU A 37 5.33 2.81 -2.43
CA LEU A 37 5.60 2.99 -3.86
C LEU A 37 5.26 4.40 -4.38
N GLY A 38 4.45 5.15 -3.63
CA GLY A 38 4.05 6.52 -3.96
C GLY A 38 4.96 7.60 -3.42
N LYS A 39 6.09 7.24 -2.81
CA LYS A 39 6.96 8.20 -2.13
C LYS A 39 8.43 7.80 -2.27
N ARG A 40 9.21 8.76 -2.76
CA ARG A 40 10.66 8.69 -2.84
C ARG A 40 11.29 9.61 -1.79
N ARG A 41 12.42 9.20 -1.21
CA ARG A 41 13.11 10.04 -0.22
C ARG A 41 13.71 11.28 -0.89
N HIS A 42 13.60 12.45 -0.24
CA HIS A 42 14.18 13.70 -0.73
C HIS A 42 15.66 13.79 -0.33
N GLY A 43 16.55 14.02 -1.30
CA GLY A 43 18.00 14.18 -1.06
C GLY A 43 18.92 13.06 -1.58
N GLY A 44 18.47 12.27 -2.56
CA GLY A 44 19.31 11.31 -3.30
C GLY A 44 19.63 10.02 -2.53
N ALA A 45 20.22 9.06 -3.25
CA ALA A 45 20.60 7.74 -2.72
C ALA A 45 21.62 7.80 -1.57
N GLU A 46 22.37 8.90 -1.46
CA GLU A 46 23.48 9.08 -0.50
C GLU A 46 23.04 9.46 0.92
N ARG A 47 21.81 9.96 1.11
CA ARG A 47 21.30 10.14 2.47
C ARG A 47 20.97 8.77 3.07
N ARG A 48 21.87 8.29 3.93
CA ARG A 48 21.59 7.18 4.86
C ARG A 48 20.24 7.49 5.53
N SER A 49 19.24 6.64 5.25
CA SER A 49 17.94 6.75 5.90
C SER A 49 18.20 6.79 7.40
N ARG A 50 17.81 7.86 8.09
CA ARG A 50 17.65 7.74 9.55
C ARG A 50 16.45 6.83 9.71
N PHE A 51 16.67 5.59 10.12
CA PHE A 51 15.62 4.75 10.64
C PHE A 51 14.92 5.55 11.73
N GLN A 52 13.72 6.05 11.42
CA GLN A 52 12.87 6.70 12.40
C GLN A 52 11.99 5.68 13.12
N ALA A 53 12.02 4.42 12.68
CA ALA A 53 11.24 3.36 13.26
C ALA A 53 11.92 2.84 14.53
N SER A 54 11.35 3.13 15.69
CA SER A 54 11.66 2.42 16.94
C SER A 54 11.16 0.97 16.92
N SER A 55 10.43 0.57 15.87
CA SER A 55 9.79 -0.74 15.76
C SER A 55 9.91 -1.37 14.38
N LEU A 56 10.27 -2.66 14.33
CA LEU A 56 10.24 -3.47 13.10
C LEU A 56 8.83 -3.84 12.65
N ARG A 57 7.83 -3.73 13.52
CA ARG A 57 6.41 -3.90 13.16
C ARG A 57 5.91 -2.84 12.19
N ASN A 58 6.65 -1.74 12.03
CA ASN A 58 6.32 -0.69 11.08
C ASN A 58 7.59 -0.21 10.39
N LEU A 59 8.20 -1.06 9.56
CA LEU A 59 9.44 -0.76 8.85
C LEU A 59 9.14 -0.08 7.50
N PRO A 60 9.27 1.25 7.36
CA PRO A 60 9.02 1.93 6.08
C PRO A 60 10.13 1.63 5.07
N LEU A 61 9.76 1.17 3.87
CA LEU A 61 10.64 1.17 2.70
C LEU A 61 10.02 2.02 1.59
N HIS A 62 10.72 3.08 1.21
CA HIS A 62 10.37 3.91 0.07
C HIS A 62 10.80 3.26 -1.25
N VAL A 63 10.17 3.65 -2.36
CA VAL A 63 10.44 3.06 -3.69
C VAL A 63 11.93 3.02 -4.05
N ASP A 64 12.70 4.08 -3.75
CA ASP A 64 14.15 4.12 -4.01
C ASP A 64 14.94 3.10 -3.19
N GLN A 65 14.51 2.83 -1.95
CA GLN A 65 15.15 1.83 -1.11
C GLN A 65 14.87 0.43 -1.64
N MET A 66 13.64 0.19 -2.14
CA MET A 66 13.25 -1.09 -2.70
C MET A 66 13.99 -1.39 -4.01
N GLU A 67 14.17 -0.39 -4.88
CA GLU A 67 15.02 -0.48 -6.07
C GLU A 67 16.47 -0.84 -5.70
N GLN A 68 17.06 -0.16 -4.70
CA GLN A 68 18.41 -0.46 -4.20
C GLN A 68 18.56 -1.85 -3.56
N LEU A 69 17.45 -2.46 -3.14
CA LEU A 69 17.42 -3.82 -2.59
C LEU A 69 17.11 -4.86 -3.67
N GLY A 70 16.82 -4.43 -4.91
CA GLY A 70 16.41 -5.33 -5.98
C GLY A 70 15.06 -6.01 -5.68
N LEU A 71 14.15 -5.33 -4.98
CA LEU A 71 12.80 -5.84 -4.76
C LEU A 71 11.92 -5.60 -5.99
N ASP A 72 10.97 -6.50 -6.23
CA ASP A 72 10.07 -6.45 -7.38
C ASP A 72 8.92 -5.47 -7.14
N ILE A 73 9.24 -4.18 -7.27
CA ILE A 73 8.29 -3.08 -7.11
C ILE A 73 7.14 -3.14 -8.12
N GLU A 74 7.36 -3.73 -9.30
CA GLU A 74 6.31 -3.87 -10.31
C GLU A 74 5.25 -4.88 -9.88
N THR A 75 5.67 -6.05 -9.38
CA THR A 75 4.75 -7.05 -8.84
C THR A 75 3.99 -6.47 -7.66
N TYR A 76 4.65 -5.74 -6.76
CA TYR A 76 3.97 -5.07 -5.65
C TYR A 76 2.92 -4.05 -6.13
N ALA A 77 3.25 -3.23 -7.13
CA ALA A 77 2.30 -2.29 -7.73
C ALA A 77 1.09 -3.01 -8.34
N LYS A 78 1.32 -4.13 -9.02
CA LYS A 78 0.26 -4.95 -9.64
C LYS A 78 -0.69 -5.53 -8.59
N LEU A 79 -0.17 -6.07 -7.50
CA LEU A 79 -0.98 -6.63 -6.40
C LEU A 79 -1.82 -5.54 -5.71
N MET A 80 -1.23 -4.37 -5.44
CA MET A 80 -1.98 -3.23 -4.88
C MET A 80 -3.09 -2.76 -5.83
N ALA A 81 -2.82 -2.75 -7.14
CA ALA A 81 -3.79 -2.36 -8.15
C ALA A 81 -4.97 -3.34 -8.24
N GLU A 82 -4.71 -4.65 -8.21
CA GLU A 82 -5.75 -5.67 -8.14
C GLU A 82 -6.58 -5.53 -6.86
N ALA A 83 -5.93 -5.27 -5.71
CA ALA A 83 -6.61 -5.18 -4.42
C ALA A 83 -7.58 -4.02 -4.41
N LEU A 84 -7.12 -2.85 -4.84
CA LEU A 84 -7.98 -1.67 -4.95
C LEU A 84 -9.12 -1.89 -5.95
N ALA A 85 -8.88 -2.52 -7.10
CA ALA A 85 -9.94 -2.78 -8.07
C ALA A 85 -11.03 -3.69 -7.49
N MET A 86 -10.65 -4.72 -6.73
CA MET A 86 -11.59 -5.60 -6.04
C MET A 86 -12.37 -4.85 -4.96
N MET A 87 -11.68 -4.12 -4.08
CA MET A 87 -12.32 -3.33 -3.03
C MET A 87 -13.32 -2.32 -3.60
N HIS A 88 -12.92 -1.59 -4.64
CA HIS A 88 -13.76 -0.58 -5.26
C HIS A 88 -14.98 -1.19 -5.96
N TRP A 89 -14.81 -2.22 -6.79
CA TRP A 89 -15.87 -2.61 -7.75
C TRP A 89 -16.63 -3.87 -7.37
N TYR A 90 -15.98 -4.78 -6.65
CA TYR A 90 -16.66 -5.96 -6.10
C TYR A 90 -17.21 -5.63 -4.70
N GLY A 91 -16.37 -5.03 -3.86
CA GLY A 91 -16.74 -4.68 -2.48
C GLY A 91 -17.58 -3.43 -2.36
N GLU A 92 -17.63 -2.61 -3.42
CA GLU A 92 -18.27 -1.30 -3.38
C GLU A 92 -17.74 -0.44 -2.21
N MET A 93 -16.44 -0.54 -1.90
CA MET A 93 -15.76 0.15 -0.79
C MET A 93 -14.73 1.16 -1.29
N ASP A 94 -14.55 2.26 -0.58
CA ASP A 94 -13.59 3.32 -0.93
C ASP A 94 -12.11 3.03 -0.61
N ALA A 95 -11.82 1.89 0.01
CA ALA A 95 -10.48 1.50 0.45
C ALA A 95 -9.78 2.53 1.37
N SER A 96 -10.52 3.23 2.23
CA SER A 96 -9.96 4.20 3.18
C SER A 96 -9.11 3.55 4.28
N ASP A 97 -7.95 4.16 4.56
CA ASP A 97 -6.90 3.79 5.54
C ASP A 97 -6.33 2.37 5.44
N VAL A 98 -6.57 1.67 4.32
CA VAL A 98 -5.97 0.34 4.11
C VAL A 98 -4.45 0.42 4.10
N LYS A 99 -3.80 -0.58 4.71
CA LYS A 99 -2.35 -0.66 4.80
C LYS A 99 -1.85 -1.90 4.09
N PHE A 100 -0.77 -1.74 3.33
CA PHE A 100 -0.07 -2.85 2.70
C PHE A 100 1.22 -3.14 3.45
N VAL A 101 1.49 -4.41 3.71
CA VAL A 101 2.75 -4.84 4.30
C VAL A 101 3.32 -6.06 3.58
N LEU A 102 4.64 -6.21 3.60
CA LEU A 102 5.32 -7.44 3.21
C LEU A 102 5.70 -8.20 4.47
N ALA A 103 5.32 -9.47 4.51
CA ALA A 103 5.59 -10.39 5.60
C ALA A 103 5.62 -11.84 5.06
N PRO A 104 6.16 -12.81 5.80
CA PRO A 104 6.08 -14.22 5.41
C PRO A 104 4.63 -14.63 5.10
N PRO A 105 4.37 -15.46 4.07
CA PRO A 105 3.03 -15.98 3.80
C PRO A 105 2.59 -16.95 4.91
N ARG A 106 1.29 -17.20 5.02
CA ARG A 106 0.81 -18.31 5.85
C ARG A 106 1.24 -19.64 5.21
N SER A 107 1.65 -20.61 6.03
CA SER A 107 2.15 -21.91 5.51
C SER A 107 1.15 -22.65 4.62
N THR A 108 -0.16 -22.41 4.81
CA THR A 108 -1.25 -23.09 4.12
C THR A 108 -1.97 -22.21 3.10
N ALA A 109 -1.64 -20.92 3.00
CA ALA A 109 -2.36 -20.03 2.10
C ALA A 109 -1.90 -20.21 0.64
N PRO A 110 -2.83 -20.18 -0.32
CA PRO A 110 -2.49 -20.25 -1.74
C PRO A 110 -1.92 -18.93 -2.30
N SER A 111 -1.58 -17.96 -1.42
CA SER A 111 -1.14 -16.60 -1.75
C SER A 111 0.03 -16.57 -2.73
N ALA A 112 0.14 -15.47 -3.49
CA ALA A 112 1.24 -15.25 -4.41
C ALA A 112 2.53 -15.09 -3.62
N LYS A 113 3.28 -16.18 -3.51
CA LYS A 113 4.60 -16.20 -2.87
C LYS A 113 5.59 -15.45 -3.74
N ILE A 114 6.19 -14.43 -3.16
CA ILE A 114 7.22 -13.62 -3.79
C ILE A 114 8.55 -14.01 -3.15
N HIS A 115 9.57 -14.20 -3.98
CA HIS A 115 10.92 -14.46 -3.50
C HIS A 115 11.82 -13.28 -3.84
N SER A 116 12.62 -12.83 -2.87
CA SER A 116 13.72 -11.90 -3.12
C SER A 116 14.95 -12.30 -2.32
N ALA A 117 16.13 -11.96 -2.82
CA ALA A 117 17.39 -12.24 -2.13
C ALA A 117 17.48 -11.57 -0.74
N VAL A 118 16.79 -10.43 -0.58
CA VAL A 118 16.84 -9.62 0.65
C VAL A 118 15.78 -10.07 1.67
N LEU A 119 14.54 -10.29 1.23
CA LEU A 119 13.41 -10.58 2.12
C LEU A 119 13.11 -12.07 2.24
N GLY A 120 13.71 -12.92 1.41
CA GLY A 120 13.37 -14.33 1.29
C GLY A 120 11.98 -14.53 0.69
N GLU A 121 11.33 -15.64 1.05
CA GLU A 121 9.92 -15.87 0.72
C GLU A 121 9.02 -14.96 1.56
N HIS A 122 8.17 -14.18 0.89
CA HIS A 122 7.22 -13.25 1.49
C HIS A 122 5.96 -13.11 0.61
N ALA A 123 4.90 -12.54 1.17
CA ALA A 123 3.69 -12.18 0.46
C ALA A 123 3.31 -10.74 0.78
N MET A 124 2.41 -10.18 -0.04
CA MET A 124 1.75 -8.92 0.26
C MET A 124 0.52 -9.19 1.13
N TRP A 125 0.37 -8.37 2.16
CA TRP A 125 -0.74 -8.42 3.08
C TRP A 125 -1.50 -7.09 3.07
N LEU A 126 -2.83 -7.17 3.15
CA LEU A 126 -3.73 -6.05 3.36
C LEU A 126 -4.22 -6.03 4.82
N LEU A 127 -4.04 -4.89 5.48
CA LEU A 127 -4.44 -4.64 6.87
C LEU A 127 -5.32 -3.38 6.97
N ASP A 128 -5.90 -3.17 8.14
CA ASP A 128 -6.58 -1.92 8.56
C ASP A 128 -7.68 -1.44 7.61
N PHE A 129 -8.52 -2.38 7.22
CA PHE A 129 -9.70 -2.13 6.39
C PHE A 129 -10.96 -1.77 7.21
N ASP A 130 -10.81 -1.54 8.52
CA ASP A 130 -11.90 -1.12 9.43
C ASP A 130 -12.37 0.32 9.19
N CYS A 131 -11.56 1.13 8.51
CA CYS A 131 -11.92 2.49 8.09
C CYS A 131 -12.58 2.55 6.70
N CYS A 132 -12.66 1.43 5.97
CA CYS A 132 -13.29 1.38 4.65
C CYS A 132 -14.78 1.69 4.76
N ARG A 133 -15.29 2.48 3.81
CA ARG A 133 -16.70 2.85 3.76
C ARG A 133 -17.29 2.40 2.43
N GLN A 134 -18.55 2.00 2.48
CA GLN A 134 -19.31 1.75 1.26
C GLN A 134 -19.32 3.03 0.40
N MET A 135 -19.21 2.86 -0.91
CA MET A 135 -19.25 3.92 -1.88
C MET A 135 -20.28 3.62 -2.96
N PHE A 136 -20.85 4.67 -3.53
CA PHE A 136 -21.82 4.53 -4.62
C PHE A 136 -21.14 4.10 -5.92
N MET A 137 -21.83 3.30 -6.73
CA MET A 137 -21.37 2.94 -8.08
C MET A 137 -21.69 4.04 -9.11
N ASP A 138 -21.27 5.26 -8.80
CA ASP A 138 -21.38 6.46 -9.63
C ASP A 138 -20.18 7.39 -9.40
N GLU A 139 -20.20 8.59 -10.01
CA GLU A 139 -19.09 9.53 -9.89
C GLU A 139 -18.87 10.06 -8.46
N ARG A 140 -19.89 10.04 -7.59
CA ARG A 140 -19.75 10.47 -6.18
C ARG A 140 -18.94 9.46 -5.39
N GLY A 141 -19.18 8.17 -5.60
CA GLY A 141 -18.35 7.12 -5.01
C GLY A 141 -16.93 7.13 -5.59
N VAL A 142 -16.78 7.44 -6.88
CA VAL A 142 -15.44 7.68 -7.46
C VAL A 142 -14.73 8.83 -6.73
N ASP A 143 -15.39 9.96 -6.50
CA ASP A 143 -14.80 11.08 -5.76
C ASP A 143 -14.38 10.68 -4.33
N GLN A 144 -15.18 9.86 -3.65
CA GLN A 144 -14.86 9.30 -2.35
C GLN A 144 -13.60 8.42 -2.40
N ALA A 145 -13.51 7.50 -3.36
CA ALA A 145 -12.33 6.65 -3.55
C ALA A 145 -11.07 7.45 -3.90
N VAL A 146 -11.18 8.51 -4.72
CA VAL A 146 -10.05 9.40 -5.01
C VAL A 146 -9.60 10.14 -3.75
N ALA A 147 -10.53 10.61 -2.92
CA ALA A 147 -10.19 11.24 -1.65
C ALA A 147 -9.47 10.26 -0.71
N ALA A 148 -9.94 9.02 -0.62
CA ALA A 148 -9.29 7.95 0.15
C ALA A 148 -7.89 7.64 -0.38
N PHE A 149 -7.72 7.47 -1.70
CA PHE A 149 -6.44 7.22 -2.35
C PHE A 149 -5.35 8.23 -1.95
N PHE A 150 -5.70 9.51 -1.82
CA PHE A 150 -4.77 10.56 -1.42
C PHE A 150 -4.65 10.79 0.10
N ARG A 151 -5.62 10.33 0.89
CA ARG A 151 -5.59 10.38 2.35
C ARG A 151 -4.75 9.25 2.92
N ASN A 152 -4.82 8.07 2.32
CA ASN A 152 -3.99 6.93 2.71
C ASN A 152 -2.52 7.32 2.60
N ASP A 153 -1.69 6.67 3.44
CA ASP A 153 -0.25 6.76 3.26
C ASP A 153 0.12 6.43 1.80
N SER A 154 1.25 6.95 1.32
CA SER A 154 1.71 6.77 -0.07
C SER A 154 2.20 5.34 -0.40
N PHE A 155 1.40 4.32 -0.07
CA PHE A 155 1.59 2.94 -0.49
C PHE A 155 1.53 2.81 -2.01
N PHE A 156 0.49 3.40 -2.61
CA PHE A 156 0.23 3.30 -4.05
C PHE A 156 1.19 4.17 -4.86
N PRO A 157 1.68 3.69 -6.02
CA PRO A 157 2.37 4.55 -6.99
C PRO A 157 1.54 5.82 -7.26
N ARG A 158 2.22 6.96 -7.38
CA ARG A 158 1.58 8.24 -7.69
C ARG A 158 1.89 8.60 -9.15
N PRO A 159 0.93 9.17 -9.90
CA PRO A 159 1.24 9.78 -11.18
C PRO A 159 2.39 10.79 -11.01
N SER A 160 3.34 10.80 -11.94
CA SER A 160 4.45 11.74 -11.92
C SER A 160 4.44 12.57 -13.19
N THR A 161 4.53 13.87 -13.01
CA THR A 161 4.62 14.82 -14.13
C THR A 161 6.04 14.92 -14.69
N ARG A 162 7.00 14.28 -14.02
CA ARG A 162 8.41 14.26 -14.44
C ARG A 162 8.68 12.93 -15.13
N ALA A 163 9.48 12.97 -16.20
CA ALA A 163 10.05 11.78 -16.84
C ALA A 163 11.03 11.09 -15.86
N CYS A 164 10.49 10.31 -14.94
CA CYS A 164 11.22 9.60 -13.90
C CYS A 164 10.66 8.17 -13.75
N PRO A 165 11.42 7.24 -13.14
CA PRO A 165 10.97 5.85 -12.94
C PRO A 165 9.60 5.73 -12.27
N ASP A 166 9.21 6.71 -11.45
CA ASP A 166 7.91 6.73 -10.77
C ASP A 166 6.73 6.79 -11.76
N GLN A 167 6.89 7.46 -12.91
CA GLN A 167 5.85 7.49 -13.94
C GLN A 167 5.66 6.11 -14.57
N ALA A 168 6.75 5.39 -14.86
CA ALA A 168 6.66 4.03 -15.40
C ALA A 168 5.96 3.08 -14.40
N LEU A 169 6.25 3.22 -13.10
CA LEU A 169 5.58 2.44 -12.07
C LEU A 169 4.09 2.78 -11.94
N TRP A 170 3.73 4.06 -12.06
CA TRP A 170 2.33 4.48 -12.16
C TRP A 170 1.63 3.85 -13.36
N GLU A 171 2.27 3.83 -14.53
CA GLU A 171 1.70 3.22 -15.73
C GLU A 171 1.40 1.73 -15.55
N ILE A 172 2.30 0.99 -14.88
CA ILE A 172 2.11 -0.41 -14.53
C ILE A 172 0.91 -0.58 -13.61
N PHE A 173 0.85 0.21 -12.53
CA PHE A 173 -0.27 0.21 -11.59
C PHE A 173 -1.59 0.53 -12.32
N ARG A 174 -1.61 1.58 -13.13
CA ARG A 174 -2.77 2.06 -13.88
C ARG A 174 -3.29 1.01 -14.85
N ALA A 175 -2.41 0.41 -15.64
CA ALA A 175 -2.77 -0.64 -16.58
C ALA A 175 -3.36 -1.85 -15.86
N LYS A 176 -2.72 -2.28 -14.76
CA LYS A 176 -3.19 -3.42 -13.98
C LYS A 176 -4.50 -3.14 -13.26
N TYR A 177 -4.66 -1.96 -12.68
CA TYR A 177 -5.89 -1.53 -12.01
C TYR A 177 -7.07 -1.56 -12.98
N ARG A 178 -6.89 -1.01 -14.19
CA ARG A 178 -7.92 -1.04 -15.23
C ARG A 178 -8.24 -2.47 -15.68
N GLN A 179 -7.23 -3.29 -15.91
CA GLN A 179 -7.43 -4.70 -16.27
C GLN A 179 -8.25 -5.44 -15.21
N ALA A 180 -7.84 -5.33 -13.94
CA ALA A 180 -8.55 -5.94 -12.81
C ALA A 180 -9.98 -5.40 -12.69
N SER A 181 -10.15 -4.09 -12.83
CA SER A 181 -11.48 -3.46 -12.78
C SER A 181 -12.41 -3.95 -13.89
N CYS A 182 -11.90 -4.25 -15.08
CA CYS A 182 -12.69 -4.85 -16.16
C CYS A 182 -13.09 -6.30 -15.86
N MET A 183 -12.23 -7.06 -15.19
CA MET A 183 -12.55 -8.45 -14.80
C MET A 183 -13.61 -8.52 -13.70
N VAL A 184 -13.65 -7.50 -12.84
CA VAL A 184 -14.63 -7.38 -11.75
C VAL A 184 -15.91 -6.68 -12.21
N GLY A 185 -15.81 -5.83 -13.22
CA GLY A 185 -16.88 -4.95 -13.68
C GLY A 185 -18.12 -5.72 -14.11
N GLY A 186 -19.27 -5.36 -13.52
CA GLY A 186 -20.59 -5.79 -13.95
C GLY A 186 -21.06 -5.05 -15.22
N ASP A 187 -22.31 -4.59 -15.23
CA ASP A 187 -22.92 -3.95 -16.40
C ASP A 187 -22.11 -2.76 -16.98
N SER A 188 -22.29 -2.52 -18.27
CA SER A 188 -21.72 -1.46 -19.12
C SER A 188 -21.65 -0.07 -18.48
N THR A 189 -22.63 0.30 -17.65
CA THR A 189 -22.64 1.59 -16.93
C THR A 189 -21.53 1.68 -15.87
N ARG A 190 -21.19 0.57 -15.19
CA ARG A 190 -20.13 0.52 -14.17
C ARG A 190 -18.74 0.51 -14.78
N MET A 191 -18.58 -0.04 -15.99
CA MET A 191 -17.28 -0.16 -16.67
C MET A 191 -16.57 1.17 -16.95
N ARG A 192 -17.29 2.31 -16.95
CA ARG A 192 -16.68 3.64 -17.13
C ARG A 192 -16.04 4.21 -15.85
N LEU A 193 -16.49 3.80 -14.67
CA LEU A 193 -16.05 4.36 -13.38
C LEU A 193 -14.55 4.16 -13.10
N PRO A 194 -13.95 2.99 -13.40
CA PRO A 194 -12.50 2.80 -13.22
C PRO A 194 -11.67 3.79 -14.04
N ARG A 195 -12.11 4.12 -15.27
CA ARG A 195 -11.46 5.12 -16.11
C ARG A 195 -11.56 6.51 -15.48
N ILE A 196 -12.76 6.90 -15.04
CA ILE A 196 -13.00 8.20 -14.40
C ILE A 196 -12.17 8.34 -13.11
N LEU A 197 -12.05 7.28 -12.31
CA LEU A 197 -11.22 7.25 -11.10
C LEU A 197 -9.75 7.53 -11.42
N VAL A 198 -9.18 6.83 -12.40
CA VAL A 198 -7.78 7.04 -12.82
C VAL A 198 -7.57 8.48 -13.31
N GLU A 199 -8.47 9.00 -14.15
CA GLU A 199 -8.39 10.38 -14.67
C GLU A 199 -8.46 11.42 -13.54
N LYS A 200 -9.34 11.22 -12.55
CA LYS A 200 -9.43 12.11 -11.38
C LYS A 200 -8.20 12.00 -10.48
N ILE A 201 -7.58 10.83 -10.34
CA ILE A 201 -6.30 10.69 -9.62
C ILE A 201 -5.20 11.47 -10.33
N GLU A 202 -5.04 11.29 -11.64
CA GLU A 202 -4.03 11.99 -12.45
C GLU A 202 -4.23 13.51 -12.40
N GLY A 203 -5.47 13.98 -12.58
CA GLY A 203 -5.81 15.41 -12.50
C GLY A 203 -5.61 16.01 -11.11
N THR A 204 -5.92 15.26 -10.04
CA THR A 204 -5.68 15.71 -8.65
C THR A 204 -4.19 15.79 -8.35
N GLN A 205 -3.42 14.81 -8.79
CA GLN A 205 -1.97 14.80 -8.61
C GLN A 205 -1.30 15.96 -9.35
N TRP A 206 -1.74 16.26 -10.58
CA TRP A 206 -1.29 17.43 -11.35
C TRP A 206 -1.49 18.72 -10.54
N LYS A 207 -2.71 18.96 -10.05
CA LYS A 207 -3.04 20.14 -9.22
C LYS A 207 -2.20 20.23 -7.95
N ARG A 208 -1.93 19.09 -7.30
CA ARG A 208 -1.08 19.05 -6.09
C ARG A 208 0.35 19.48 -6.39
N VAL A 209 0.90 19.05 -7.52
CA VAL A 209 2.27 19.42 -7.93
C VAL A 209 2.35 20.89 -8.33
N GLU A 210 1.36 21.43 -9.07
CA GLU A 210 1.30 22.86 -9.40
C GLU A 210 1.14 23.75 -8.17
N ASN A 211 0.30 23.33 -7.21
CA ASN A 211 0.05 24.11 -5.99
C ASN A 211 1.16 24.00 -4.94
N THR A 212 2.14 23.10 -5.09
CA THR A 212 3.32 23.00 -4.20
C THR A 212 4.38 24.10 -4.41
N GLY A 213 3.95 25.33 -4.72
CA GLY A 213 4.56 26.52 -4.10
C GLY A 213 4.36 26.50 -2.57
N PRO A 214 4.98 27.42 -1.79
CA PRO A 214 5.09 27.24 -0.34
C PRO A 214 3.72 27.13 0.37
N LEU A 215 3.55 25.94 0.97
CA LEU A 215 2.49 25.31 1.77
C LEU A 215 1.42 26.20 2.46
N ALA A 216 0.17 25.75 2.37
CA ALA A 216 -0.84 25.89 3.42
C ALA A 216 -1.39 24.51 3.83
N MET A 217 -1.26 24.21 5.12
CA MET A 217 -1.85 23.05 5.80
C MET A 217 -3.34 23.32 6.03
N VAL A 218 -4.21 22.36 5.74
CA VAL A 218 -5.63 22.42 6.12
C VAL A 218 -5.90 21.37 7.18
N GLU A 219 -6.41 21.81 8.33
CA GLU A 219 -6.83 20.99 9.45
C GLU A 219 -8.11 20.21 9.17
N VAL A 220 -8.23 19.05 9.82
CA VAL A 220 -9.23 18.01 9.61
C VAL A 220 -10.39 18.19 10.60
N GLY A 221 -11.63 18.22 10.10
CA GLY A 221 -12.85 18.17 10.91
C GLY A 221 -13.21 16.74 11.34
N ASN A 222 -13.75 16.62 12.55
CA ASN A 222 -14.04 15.36 13.26
C ASN A 222 -15.01 14.41 12.52
N GLU A 223 -14.69 13.12 12.60
CA GLU A 223 -15.45 12.01 12.02
C GLU A 223 -16.39 11.34 13.04
N THR A 224 -17.51 10.83 12.55
CA THR A 224 -18.34 9.85 13.25
C THR A 224 -18.01 8.46 12.71
N ARG A 225 -17.62 7.54 13.61
CA ARG A 225 -17.29 6.14 13.29
C ARG A 225 -18.56 5.32 13.12
N VAL A 226 -18.57 4.41 12.14
CA VAL A 226 -19.58 3.33 12.02
C VAL A 226 -18.86 2.00 12.27
N GLY A 227 -19.49 1.13 13.07
CA GLY A 227 -18.84 -0.01 13.71
C GLY A 227 -18.88 -1.34 12.95
N LEU A 228 -17.96 -2.24 13.36
CA LEU A 228 -17.89 -3.71 13.37
C LEU A 228 -18.44 -4.60 12.22
N ASP A 229 -19.20 -4.11 11.25
CA ASP A 229 -19.79 -4.95 10.18
C ASP A 229 -18.92 -5.01 8.90
N GLY A 230 -17.98 -4.08 8.74
CA GLY A 230 -17.11 -4.00 7.55
C GLY A 230 -16.02 -5.08 7.49
N GLU A 231 -15.58 -5.62 8.63
CA GLU A 231 -14.44 -6.55 8.66
C GLU A 231 -14.78 -7.89 8.00
N HIS A 232 -15.96 -8.42 8.29
CA HIS A 232 -16.43 -9.70 7.76
C HIS A 232 -16.65 -9.64 6.25
N LEU A 233 -17.23 -8.53 5.76
CA LEU A 233 -17.46 -8.27 4.34
C LEU A 233 -16.16 -8.19 3.53
N VAL A 234 -15.15 -7.46 4.03
CA VAL A 234 -13.87 -7.35 3.34
C VAL A 234 -13.13 -8.68 3.32
N ARG A 235 -13.16 -9.45 4.43
CA ARG A 235 -12.58 -10.80 4.46
C ARG A 235 -13.28 -11.73 3.48
N GLN A 236 -14.61 -11.82 3.49
CA GLN A 236 -15.35 -12.67 2.54
C GLN A 236 -15.12 -12.27 1.07
N MET A 237 -14.96 -10.98 0.78
CA MET A 237 -14.65 -10.50 -0.56
C MET A 237 -13.25 -10.90 -1.02
N LEU A 238 -12.25 -10.81 -0.13
CA LEU A 238 -10.85 -11.01 -0.49
C LEU A 238 -10.40 -12.46 -0.28
N GLU A 239 -11.10 -13.28 0.50
CA GLU A 239 -10.77 -14.69 0.72
C GLU A 239 -10.72 -15.54 -0.57
N PRO A 240 -11.60 -15.33 -1.57
CA PRO A 240 -11.50 -16.00 -2.88
C PRO A 240 -10.28 -15.57 -3.71
N LEU A 241 -9.56 -14.52 -3.28
CA LEU A 241 -8.41 -13.98 -3.99
C LEU A 241 -7.13 -14.56 -3.42
N ASN A 242 -6.69 -15.65 -4.04
CA ASN A 242 -5.54 -16.47 -3.67
C ASN A 242 -4.19 -15.77 -3.86
N TRP A 243 -4.12 -14.43 -3.90
CA TRP A 243 -2.89 -13.72 -4.26
C TRP A 243 -2.52 -12.60 -3.26
N ILE A 244 -3.42 -12.22 -2.34
CA ILE A 244 -3.13 -11.30 -1.24
C ILE A 244 -3.57 -11.92 0.08
N GLU A 245 -2.75 -11.75 1.11
CA GLU A 245 -3.10 -12.20 2.46
C GLU A 245 -3.87 -11.08 3.17
N VAL A 246 -4.91 -11.44 3.94
CA VAL A 246 -5.72 -10.47 4.68
C VAL A 246 -5.71 -10.83 6.16
N SER A 247 -5.56 -9.81 7.01
CA SER A 247 -5.63 -9.94 8.47
C SER A 247 -5.92 -8.59 9.13
N THR A 248 -6.41 -8.61 10.36
CA THR A 248 -6.24 -7.47 11.28
C THR A 248 -4.82 -7.48 11.87
N TRP A 249 -4.38 -6.38 12.47
CA TRP A 249 -3.10 -6.33 13.20
C TRP A 249 -2.91 -7.48 14.18
N HIS A 250 -3.96 -7.81 14.94
CA HIS A 250 -3.90 -8.86 15.95
C HIS A 250 -3.66 -10.24 15.32
N GLY A 251 -4.36 -10.57 14.23
CA GLY A 251 -4.21 -11.85 13.54
C GLY A 251 -2.88 -12.06 12.79
N MET A 252 -2.00 -11.05 12.78
CA MET A 252 -0.67 -11.13 12.17
C MET A 252 0.46 -11.46 13.15
N VAL A 253 0.21 -11.29 14.44
CA VAL A 253 1.24 -11.25 15.50
C VAL A 253 1.10 -12.43 16.48
N ASP A 254 0.04 -13.21 16.34
CA ASP A 254 -0.19 -14.48 17.05
C ASP A 254 0.44 -15.66 16.30
#